data_AF-A0A1Q3WXQ3-F1
#
_entry.id   AF-A0A1Q3WXQ3-F1
#
_cell.length_a   1.000
_cell.length_b   1.000
_cell.length_c   1.000
_cell.angle_alpha   90.00
_cell.angle_beta   90.00
_cell.angle_gamma   90.00
#
_symmetry.space_group_name_H-M   'P 1'
#
loop_
_entity.id
_entity.type
_entity.pdbx_description
1 polymer ?
#
loop_
_entity_poly.entity_id
_entity_poly.type
_entity_poly.pdbx_seq_one_letter_code
_entity_poly.pdbx_strand_id
1 'polypeptide(L)'
;MKKILLNLLLLALVAGGSFSCKDDLVYSDLVRDNRPAIPVTFPGTTTYGFNPFIVSSLASGGPISFTLSIPASSGRTIKEITKVLGGGTGITVGNLNSGTYATTLLNTAPIAGSGTTAVFTTTIADFKKKYPSVATAPVALPNYTEIQFLFLVTLDDGTQIVPEPVRVRIVN
;
A
#
# COMPACT_ATOMS: atom_id res chain seq x y z
N MET A 1 13.87 -33.71 -55.21
CA MET A 1 13.53 -34.36 -53.92
C MET A 1 14.44 -33.91 -52.77
N LYS A 2 15.78 -33.91 -52.90
CA LYS A 2 16.71 -33.46 -51.83
C LYS A 2 16.44 -32.06 -51.27
N LYS A 3 16.08 -31.08 -52.12
CA LYS A 3 15.76 -29.70 -51.71
C LYS A 3 14.44 -29.59 -50.93
N ILE A 4 13.46 -30.44 -51.25
CA ILE A 4 12.16 -30.46 -50.57
C ILE A 4 12.33 -31.09 -49.17
N LEU A 5 13.12 -32.16 -49.07
CA LEU A 5 13.43 -32.80 -47.80
C LEU A 5 14.19 -31.84 -46.85
N LEU A 6 15.14 -31.07 -47.38
CA LEU A 6 15.88 -30.08 -46.59
C LEU A 6 14.96 -28.95 -46.09
N ASN A 7 14.04 -28.46 -46.93
CA ASN A 7 13.09 -27.42 -46.52
C ASN A 7 12.10 -27.92 -45.46
N LEU A 8 11.63 -29.17 -45.58
CA LEU A 8 10.77 -29.79 -44.58
C LEU A 8 11.51 -29.98 -43.24
N LEU A 9 12.79 -30.35 -43.28
CA LEU A 9 13.63 -30.50 -42.10
C LEU A 9 13.87 -29.15 -41.40
N LEU A 10 14.15 -28.08 -42.17
CA LEU A 10 14.28 -26.74 -41.60
C LEU A 10 12.97 -26.24 -41.00
N LEU A 11 11.84 -26.48 -41.66
CA LEU A 11 10.53 -26.07 -41.15
C LEU A 11 10.17 -26.81 -39.86
N ALA A 12 10.51 -28.10 -39.78
CA ALA A 12 10.35 -28.89 -38.56
C ALA A 12 11.26 -28.40 -37.42
N LEU A 13 12.50 -27.99 -37.72
CA LEU A 13 13.41 -27.40 -36.73
C LEU A 13 12.90 -26.06 -36.19
N VAL A 14 12.40 -25.19 -37.06
CA VAL A 14 11.87 -23.87 -36.67
C VAL A 14 10.59 -24.03 -35.85
N ALA A 15 9.70 -24.94 -36.25
CA ALA A 15 8.49 -25.26 -35.49
C ALA A 15 8.80 -25.93 -34.13
N GLY A 16 9.81 -26.81 -34.07
CA GLY A 16 10.24 -27.45 -32.82
C GLY A 16 10.92 -26.50 -31.84
N GLY A 17 11.64 -25.49 -32.34
CA GLY A 17 12.31 -24.47 -31.51
C GLY A 17 11.36 -23.44 -30.89
N SER A 18 10.14 -23.29 -31.41
CA SER A 18 9.18 -22.27 -30.93
C SER A 18 8.41 -22.69 -29.66
N PHE A 19 8.52 -23.95 -29.21
CA PHE A 19 7.88 -24.44 -27.98
C PHE A 19 8.80 -24.40 -26.75
N SER A 20 10.06 -23.95 -26.88
CA SER A 20 11.03 -23.95 -25.78
C SER A 20 11.01 -22.68 -24.92
N CYS A 21 10.21 -21.67 -25.26
CA CYS A 21 9.85 -20.63 -24.29
C CYS A 21 8.71 -21.17 -23.42
N LYS A 22 9.02 -22.14 -22.55
CA LYS A 22 8.24 -22.26 -21.33
C LYS A 22 8.47 -20.97 -20.58
N ASP A 23 7.39 -20.27 -20.27
CA ASP A 23 7.40 -19.15 -19.36
C ASP A 23 7.75 -19.71 -17.98
N ASP A 24 9.03 -19.98 -17.76
CA ASP A 24 9.59 -20.53 -16.52
C ASP A 24 9.70 -19.44 -15.45
N LEU A 25 8.95 -18.36 -15.62
CA LEU A 25 8.72 -17.31 -14.65
C LEU A 25 7.75 -17.83 -13.58
N VAL A 26 8.10 -18.95 -12.96
CA VAL A 26 7.85 -19.11 -11.53
C VAL A 26 8.75 -18.07 -10.87
N TYR A 27 8.29 -16.82 -10.89
CA TYR A 27 8.91 -15.74 -10.13
C TYR A 27 9.03 -16.27 -8.70
N SER A 28 10.27 -16.48 -8.26
CA SER A 28 10.51 -16.93 -6.89
C SER A 28 9.81 -15.97 -5.94
N ASP A 29 9.55 -16.40 -4.70
CA ASP A 29 8.91 -15.55 -3.69
C ASP A 29 9.67 -14.22 -3.46
N LEU A 30 10.90 -14.10 -3.97
CA LEU A 30 11.73 -12.88 -3.95
C LEU A 30 11.38 -11.85 -5.03
N VAL A 31 10.63 -12.21 -6.08
CA VAL A 31 10.30 -11.33 -7.22
C VAL A 31 8.80 -11.01 -7.28
N ARG A 32 8.04 -11.33 -6.23
CA ARG A 32 6.62 -10.98 -6.10
C ARG A 32 6.44 -9.83 -5.11
N ASP A 33 5.47 -8.97 -5.39
CA ASP A 33 4.97 -8.04 -4.36
C ASP A 33 4.54 -8.87 -3.15
N ASN A 34 5.19 -8.65 -2.00
CA ASN A 34 4.82 -9.30 -0.76
C ASN A 34 3.47 -8.73 -0.27
N ARG A 35 2.38 -9.27 -0.80
CA ARG A 35 1.01 -8.89 -0.44
C ARG A 35 0.52 -9.77 0.69
N PRO A 36 -0.16 -9.21 1.70
CA PRO A 36 -0.73 -10.01 2.77
C PRO A 36 -1.79 -10.97 2.23
N ALA A 37 -1.88 -12.17 2.82
CA ALA A 37 -2.85 -13.18 2.42
C ALA A 37 -4.31 -12.68 2.56
N ILE A 38 -4.56 -11.83 3.57
CA ILE A 38 -5.82 -11.11 3.71
C ILE A 38 -5.57 -9.66 3.27
N PRO A 39 -6.12 -9.23 2.13
CA PRO A 39 -5.94 -7.87 1.67
C PRO A 39 -6.71 -6.90 2.58
N VAL A 40 -6.06 -5.80 2.95
CA VAL A 40 -6.72 -4.66 3.59
C VAL A 40 -6.90 -3.60 2.52
N THR A 41 -8.12 -3.11 2.36
CA THR A 41 -8.48 -2.06 1.42
C THR A 41 -8.83 -0.79 2.16
N PHE A 42 -8.86 0.32 1.43
CA PHE A 42 -9.18 1.64 1.97
C PHE A 42 -10.39 2.25 1.24
N PRO A 43 -11.63 1.86 1.59
CA PRO A 43 -12.82 2.43 0.98
C PRO A 43 -12.83 3.97 1.05
N GLY A 44 -13.26 4.60 -0.04
CA GLY A 44 -13.25 6.07 -0.16
C GLY A 44 -11.92 6.67 -0.64
N THR A 45 -10.90 5.84 -0.89
CA THR A 45 -9.67 6.30 -1.57
C THR A 45 -9.83 6.27 -3.09
N THR A 46 -9.09 7.15 -3.76
CA THR A 46 -8.88 7.13 -5.20
C THR A 46 -7.50 6.54 -5.49
N THR A 47 -7.33 5.90 -6.64
CA THR A 47 -6.01 5.54 -7.15
C THR A 47 -5.80 6.12 -8.54
N TYR A 48 -4.72 6.86 -8.71
CA TYR A 48 -4.20 7.29 -10.01
C TYR A 48 -2.68 7.10 -9.93
N GLY A 49 -2.25 5.84 -9.88
CA GLY A 49 -0.87 5.46 -9.58
C GLY A 49 -0.80 4.18 -8.70
N PHE A 50 0.29 4.03 -7.95
CA PHE A 50 0.54 2.82 -7.14
C PHE A 50 -0.16 2.87 -5.76
N ASN A 51 -0.09 3.99 -5.04
CA ASN A 51 -0.63 4.10 -3.68
C ASN A 51 -2.02 4.75 -3.67
N PRO A 52 -3.02 4.17 -2.96
CA PRO A 52 -4.33 4.80 -2.78
C PRO A 52 -4.21 6.12 -2.02
N PHE A 53 -5.06 7.10 -2.33
CA PHE A 53 -5.06 8.38 -1.63
C PHE A 53 -6.46 8.96 -1.38
N ILE A 54 -6.56 9.75 -0.31
CA ILE A 54 -7.68 10.69 -0.09
C ILE A 54 -7.24 12.12 -0.38
N VAL A 55 -8.20 13.02 -0.59
CA VAL A 55 -7.95 14.47 -0.69
C VAL A 55 -8.37 15.14 0.61
N SER A 56 -7.53 16.03 1.14
CA SER A 56 -7.82 16.84 2.33
C SER A 56 -7.51 18.30 2.06
N SER A 57 -8.46 19.19 2.32
CA SER A 57 -8.33 20.64 2.11
C SER A 57 -7.92 21.35 3.39
N LEU A 58 -6.87 22.18 3.32
CA LEU A 58 -6.43 23.03 4.42
C LEU A 58 -7.51 24.04 4.83
N ALA A 59 -8.21 24.64 3.86
CA ALA A 59 -9.29 25.59 4.10
C ALA A 59 -10.46 24.96 4.87
N SER A 60 -10.66 23.64 4.75
CA SER A 60 -11.69 22.89 5.48
C SER A 60 -11.20 22.33 6.82
N GLY A 61 -10.05 22.80 7.33
CA GLY A 61 -9.45 22.33 8.59
C GLY A 61 -8.57 21.08 8.46
N GLY A 62 -8.36 20.59 7.24
CA GLY A 62 -7.45 19.48 6.95
C GLY A 62 -7.81 18.14 7.63
N PRO A 63 -9.06 17.66 7.60
CA PRO A 63 -9.40 16.37 8.18
C PRO A 63 -8.75 15.22 7.40
N ILE A 64 -8.24 14.23 8.12
CA ILE A 64 -7.67 13.00 7.54
C ILE A 64 -8.43 11.83 8.15
N SER A 65 -9.04 11.00 7.30
CA SER A 65 -9.75 9.80 7.73
C SER A 65 -9.47 8.65 6.77
N PHE A 66 -8.98 7.54 7.31
CA PHE A 66 -8.82 6.30 6.58
C PHE A 66 -9.67 5.23 7.22
N THR A 67 -10.59 4.68 6.44
CA THR A 67 -11.31 3.44 6.79
C THR A 67 -10.50 2.29 6.23
N LEU A 68 -10.04 1.39 7.09
CA LEU A 68 -9.42 0.12 6.72
C LEU A 68 -10.51 -0.94 6.70
N SER A 69 -10.50 -1.81 5.69
CA SER A 69 -11.47 -2.89 5.54
C SER A 69 -10.81 -4.17 5.08
N ILE A 70 -11.21 -5.31 5.65
CA ILE A 70 -10.88 -6.65 5.12
C ILE A 70 -12.14 -7.30 4.53
N PRO A 71 -12.01 -8.24 3.57
CA PRO A 71 -13.16 -8.97 3.04
C PRO A 71 -13.87 -9.80 4.12
N ALA A 72 -15.20 -9.77 4.16
CA ALA A 72 -15.98 -10.63 5.05
C ALA A 72 -15.76 -12.13 4.78
N SER A 73 -15.45 -12.49 3.53
CA SER A 73 -15.10 -13.86 3.13
C SER A 73 -13.76 -14.35 3.70
N SER A 74 -12.94 -13.48 4.31
CA SER A 74 -11.70 -13.90 4.96
C SER A 74 -11.95 -14.74 6.22
N GLY A 75 -13.16 -14.69 6.79
CA GLY A 75 -13.47 -15.33 8.06
C GLY A 75 -12.78 -14.70 9.27
N ARG A 76 -12.15 -13.53 9.10
CA ARG A 76 -11.44 -12.78 10.14
C ARG A 76 -12.09 -11.45 10.44
N THR A 77 -11.78 -10.90 11.60
CA THR A 77 -12.15 -9.54 11.98
C THR A 77 -10.91 -8.72 12.33
N ILE A 78 -11.00 -7.40 12.17
CA ILE A 78 -9.96 -6.49 12.62
C ILE A 78 -10.13 -6.32 14.12
N LYS A 79 -9.13 -6.74 14.89
CA LYS A 79 -9.08 -6.45 16.32
C LYS A 79 -8.77 -4.97 16.54
N GLU A 80 -7.72 -4.48 15.87
CA GLU A 80 -7.25 -3.10 16.03
C GLU A 80 -6.31 -2.64 14.92
N ILE A 81 -6.19 -1.33 14.76
CA ILE A 81 -5.04 -0.66 14.16
C ILE A 81 -4.01 -0.49 15.27
N THR A 82 -2.97 -1.32 15.26
CA THR A 82 -1.93 -1.34 16.30
C THR A 82 -0.98 -0.16 16.18
N LYS A 83 -0.54 0.17 14.96
CA LYS A 83 0.36 1.30 14.71
C LYS A 83 -0.08 2.11 13.49
N VAL A 84 0.10 3.42 13.58
CA VAL A 84 -0.07 4.37 12.51
C VAL A 84 1.18 5.24 12.45
N LEU A 85 1.93 5.09 11.36
CA LEU A 85 3.09 5.92 11.08
C LEU A 85 2.76 6.87 9.93
N GLY A 86 3.04 8.15 10.12
CA GLY A 86 2.96 9.17 9.08
C GLY A 86 4.33 9.66 8.65
N GLY A 87 4.38 10.40 7.55
CA GLY A 87 5.59 11.08 7.10
C GLY A 87 5.46 11.66 5.71
N GLY A 88 6.59 12.08 5.14
CA GLY A 88 6.68 12.32 3.70
C GLY A 88 6.53 11.02 2.90
N THR A 89 6.58 11.11 1.57
CA THR A 89 6.39 9.96 0.68
C THR A 89 7.52 8.92 0.69
N GLY A 90 8.62 9.18 1.40
CA GLY A 90 9.79 8.29 1.51
C GLY A 90 9.78 7.31 2.69
N ILE A 91 8.71 7.24 3.49
CA ILE A 91 8.63 6.27 4.60
C ILE A 91 8.41 4.84 4.08
N THR A 92 9.00 3.86 4.75
CA THR A 92 8.99 2.44 4.38
C THR A 92 8.51 1.55 5.53
N VAL A 93 8.13 0.31 5.25
CA VAL A 93 7.66 -0.66 6.26
C VAL A 93 8.69 -0.88 7.38
N GLY A 94 9.98 -0.82 7.07
CA GLY A 94 11.05 -0.91 8.08
C GLY A 94 10.95 0.18 9.16
N ASN A 95 10.37 1.34 8.83
CA ASN A 95 10.15 2.42 9.79
C ASN A 95 9.09 2.07 10.85
N LEU A 96 8.12 1.18 10.60
CA LEU A 96 7.10 0.77 11.59
C LEU A 96 7.69 0.03 12.80
N ASN A 97 8.86 -0.60 12.63
CA ASN A 97 9.52 -1.42 13.65
C ASN A 97 10.81 -0.80 14.18
N SER A 98 11.21 0.37 13.66
CA SER A 98 12.39 1.09 14.14
C SER A 98 12.09 1.80 15.46
N GLY A 99 12.95 1.61 16.46
CA GLY A 99 12.86 2.29 17.76
C GLY A 99 12.86 3.82 17.64
N THR A 100 13.50 4.37 16.61
CA THR A 100 13.50 5.81 16.28
C THR A 100 12.10 6.35 15.96
N TYR A 101 11.21 5.50 15.43
CA TYR A 101 9.85 5.88 15.04
C TYR A 101 8.77 5.41 16.03
N ALA A 102 9.13 4.61 17.03
CA ALA A 102 8.21 4.19 18.08
C ALA A 102 7.63 5.38 18.86
N THR A 103 8.43 6.43 19.07
CA THR A 103 7.98 7.70 19.68
C THR A 103 7.24 8.61 18.72
N THR A 104 7.34 8.36 17.41
CA THR A 104 6.74 9.18 16.36
C THR A 104 5.45 8.59 15.78
N LEU A 105 4.93 7.49 16.32
CA LEU A 105 3.59 6.98 15.96
C LEU A 105 2.50 8.04 16.21
N LEU A 106 1.54 8.11 15.29
CA LEU A 106 0.41 9.03 15.35
C LEU A 106 -0.63 8.61 16.38
N ASN A 107 -0.83 7.30 16.55
CA ASN A 107 -1.69 6.76 17.59
C ASN A 107 -0.87 6.50 18.86
N THR A 108 -1.38 6.95 20.01
CA THR A 108 -0.76 6.72 21.33
C THR A 108 -1.21 5.40 21.97
N ALA A 109 -2.35 4.87 21.53
CA ALA A 109 -2.87 3.56 21.87
C ALA A 109 -3.41 2.88 20.60
N PRO A 110 -3.53 1.54 20.56
CA PRO A 110 -4.20 0.86 19.46
C PRO A 110 -5.64 1.35 19.27
N ILE A 111 -6.09 1.42 18.03
CA ILE A 111 -7.45 1.87 17.68
C ILE A 111 -8.30 0.64 17.41
N ALA A 112 -9.34 0.43 18.21
CA ALA A 112 -10.19 -0.75 18.11
C ALA A 112 -10.84 -0.87 16.72
N GLY A 113 -10.88 -2.10 16.20
CA GLY A 113 -11.69 -2.44 15.04
C GLY A 113 -13.14 -2.70 15.40
N SER A 114 -13.98 -2.71 14.38
CA SER A 114 -15.41 -3.02 14.42
C SER A 114 -15.71 -4.01 13.29
N GLY A 115 -15.75 -5.30 13.64
CA GLY A 115 -15.95 -6.38 12.67
C GLY A 115 -14.82 -6.39 11.63
N THR A 116 -15.17 -6.24 10.35
CA THR A 116 -14.18 -6.26 9.25
C THR A 116 -13.58 -4.89 8.96
N THR A 117 -13.82 -3.88 9.80
CA THR A 117 -13.41 -2.50 9.56
C THR A 117 -12.69 -1.88 10.74
N ALA A 118 -11.85 -0.89 10.50
CA ALA A 118 -11.30 -0.01 11.54
C ALA A 118 -11.08 1.39 10.95
N VAL A 119 -11.20 2.44 11.77
CA VAL A 119 -11.14 3.82 11.27
C VAL A 119 -10.04 4.58 12.01
N PHE A 120 -9.12 5.15 11.25
CA PHE A 120 -8.14 6.11 11.76
C PHE A 120 -8.56 7.52 11.36
N THR A 121 -8.61 8.43 12.34
CA THR A 121 -8.89 9.85 12.14
C THR A 121 -7.81 10.73 12.73
N THR A 122 -7.41 11.77 12.02
CA THR A 122 -6.51 12.83 12.50
C THR A 122 -6.74 14.12 11.71
N THR A 123 -5.89 15.13 11.91
CA THR A 123 -5.88 16.37 11.13
C THR A 123 -4.49 16.64 10.59
N ILE A 124 -4.39 17.46 9.53
CA ILE A 124 -3.10 17.94 9.03
C ILE A 124 -2.36 18.72 10.12
N ALA A 125 -3.09 19.44 10.98
CA ALA A 125 -2.49 20.18 12.10
C ALA A 125 -1.84 19.24 13.13
N ASP A 126 -2.53 18.18 13.54
CA ASP A 126 -1.97 17.21 14.50
C ASP A 126 -0.85 16.37 13.87
N PHE A 127 -0.98 16.03 12.59
CA PHE A 127 0.11 15.46 11.81
C PHE A 127 1.36 16.35 11.84
N LYS A 128 1.22 17.66 11.63
CA LYS A 128 2.34 18.60 11.64
C LYS A 128 2.95 18.80 13.02
N LYS A 129 2.17 18.71 14.10
CA LYS A 129 2.72 18.67 15.47
C LYS A 129 3.63 17.47 15.67
N LYS A 130 3.25 16.31 15.10
CA LYS A 130 4.04 15.07 15.20
C LYS A 130 5.25 15.06 14.25
N TYR A 131 5.09 15.60 13.04
CA TYR A 131 6.11 15.63 11.98
C TYR A 131 6.37 17.06 11.50
N PRO A 132 7.02 17.91 12.32
CA PRO A 132 7.18 19.34 12.01
C PRO A 132 7.99 19.58 10.73
N SER A 133 8.92 18.70 10.38
CA SER A 133 9.78 18.80 9.20
C SER A 133 9.10 18.37 7.89
N VAL A 134 7.95 17.68 7.93
CA VAL A 134 7.26 17.24 6.72
C VAL A 134 6.47 18.41 6.13
N ALA A 135 6.68 18.72 4.85
CA ALA A 135 5.93 19.76 4.16
C ALA A 135 4.47 19.33 3.95
N THR A 136 3.53 20.22 4.27
CA THR A 136 2.08 20.00 4.10
C THR A 136 1.39 21.12 3.34
N ALA A 137 2.09 22.23 3.07
CA ALA A 137 1.55 23.30 2.23
C ALA A 137 1.55 22.83 0.76
N PRO A 138 0.45 23.00 0.02
CA PRO A 138 0.40 22.74 -1.42
C PRO A 138 1.46 23.55 -2.17
N VAL A 139 2.11 22.93 -3.16
CA VAL A 139 3.06 23.61 -4.07
C VAL A 139 2.33 24.18 -5.29
N ALA A 140 2.88 25.23 -5.92
CA ALA A 140 2.22 25.94 -7.03
C ALA A 140 1.81 25.03 -8.21
N LEU A 141 2.64 24.04 -8.53
CA LEU A 141 2.34 22.98 -9.50
C LEU A 141 2.80 21.66 -8.87
N PRO A 142 1.95 20.63 -8.72
CA PRO A 142 0.61 20.44 -9.29
C PRO A 142 -0.57 20.98 -8.45
N ASN A 143 -0.37 21.99 -7.59
CA ASN A 143 -1.38 22.52 -6.67
C ASN A 143 -1.82 21.54 -5.56
N TYR A 144 -0.92 20.62 -5.19
CA TYR A 144 -1.10 19.76 -4.03
C TYR A 144 0.26 19.31 -3.48
N THR A 145 0.26 18.88 -2.22
CA THR A 145 1.39 18.17 -1.59
C THR A 145 0.91 16.84 -1.06
N GLU A 146 1.74 15.80 -1.13
CA GLU A 146 1.38 14.46 -0.63
C GLU A 146 2.16 14.10 0.63
N ILE A 147 1.44 13.55 1.61
CA ILE A 147 2.00 12.87 2.77
C ILE A 147 1.56 11.42 2.75
N GLN A 148 2.32 10.54 3.40
CA GLN A 148 2.10 9.11 3.39
C GLN A 148 1.84 8.56 4.78
N PHE A 149 1.04 7.49 4.83
CA PHE A 149 0.70 6.76 6.03
C PHE A 149 0.97 5.27 5.83
N LEU A 150 1.51 4.64 6.87
CA LEU A 150 1.70 3.20 7.00
C LEU A 150 0.92 2.72 8.22
N PHE A 151 0.26 1.60 8.06
CA PHE A 151 -0.57 0.99 9.10
C PHE A 151 0.01 -0.36 9.51
N LEU A 152 -0.17 -0.73 10.78
CA LEU A 152 -0.04 -2.10 11.25
C LEU A 152 -1.40 -2.48 11.83
N VAL A 153 -2.05 -3.46 11.24
CA VAL A 153 -3.36 -3.97 11.65
C VAL A 153 -3.17 -5.31 12.32
N THR A 154 -3.80 -5.52 13.47
CA THR A 154 -3.86 -6.82 14.13
C THR A 154 -5.27 -7.39 13.98
N LEU A 155 -5.35 -8.66 13.55
CA LEU A 155 -6.60 -9.40 13.43
C LEU A 155 -7.00 -10.04 14.76
N ASP A 156 -8.21 -10.60 14.80
CA ASP A 156 -8.76 -11.30 15.96
C ASP A 156 -7.93 -12.48 16.46
N ASP A 157 -7.19 -13.15 15.57
CA ASP A 157 -6.28 -14.24 15.92
C ASP A 157 -4.85 -13.81 16.26
N GLY A 158 -4.60 -12.50 16.31
CA GLY A 158 -3.27 -11.94 16.58
C GLY A 158 -2.37 -11.82 15.35
N THR A 159 -2.81 -12.25 14.17
CA THR A 159 -2.08 -12.04 12.92
C THR A 159 -1.89 -10.55 12.66
N GLN A 160 -0.67 -10.15 12.32
CA GLN A 160 -0.36 -8.77 11.97
C GLN A 160 -0.24 -8.60 10.46
N ILE A 161 -0.85 -7.54 9.95
CA ILE A 161 -0.86 -7.17 8.54
C ILE A 161 -0.34 -5.75 8.41
N VAL A 162 0.67 -5.58 7.55
CA VAL A 162 1.06 -4.27 7.03
C VAL A 162 0.47 -4.14 5.62
N PRO A 163 -0.54 -3.28 5.42
CA PRO A 163 -1.11 -3.06 4.10
C PRO A 163 -0.20 -2.18 3.24
N GLU A 164 -0.60 -1.98 1.99
CA GLU A 164 0.06 -1.04 1.10
C GLU A 164 0.04 0.40 1.70
N PRO A 165 1.06 1.23 1.42
CA PRO A 165 1.07 2.60 1.88
C PRO A 165 -0.06 3.41 1.24
N VAL A 166 -0.72 4.25 2.04
CA VAL A 166 -1.74 5.19 1.54
C VAL A 166 -1.29 6.62 1.71
N ARG A 167 -1.87 7.53 0.92
CA ARG A 167 -1.48 8.94 0.88
C ARG A 167 -2.65 9.88 1.18
N VAL A 168 -2.31 11.07 1.64
CA VAL A 168 -3.22 12.21 1.67
C VAL A 168 -2.67 13.24 0.71
N ARG A 169 -3.50 13.60 -0.28
CA ARG A 169 -3.25 14.73 -1.16
C ARG A 169 -3.83 15.98 -0.50
N ILE A 170 -2.94 16.83 -0.04
CA ILE A 170 -3.27 18.08 0.62
C ILE A 170 -3.45 19.15 -0.45
N VAL A 171 -4.63 19.74 -0.46
CA VAL A 171 -5.00 20.88 -1.32
C VAL A 171 -5.28 22.10 -0.44
N ASN A 172 -5.40 23.26 -1.08
CA ASN A 172 -5.78 24.48 -0.37
C ASN A 172 -7.20 24.40 0.19
#